data_AF-A0A6J4ID08-F1
#
_entry.id   AF-A0A6J4ID08-F1
#
_cell.length_a   1.000
_cell.length_b   1.000
_cell.length_c   1.000
_cell.angle_alpha   90.00
_cell.angle_beta   90.00
_cell.angle_gamma   90.00
#
_symmetry.space_group_name_H-M   'P 1'
#
loop_
_entity.id
_entity.type
_entity.pdbx_description
1 polymer ?
#
loop_
_entity_poly.entity_id
_entity_poly.type
_entity_poly.pdbx_seq_one_letter_code
_entity_poly.pdbx_strand_id
1 'polypeptide(L)'
;MPPHVALNHATRYSYERAITLGPQTIRLRPAPHARTPIVSYALSIEPRPHFLKWMQDPQGNQLARVLFPGRVTHFEVTVDLVAGMATINPFDFFLEPEAETWPFSYDPVLEQELAPFRRTEPAGPLLQALLAAISRQE
;
A
#
# COMPACT_ATOMS: atom_id res chain seq x y z
N MET A 1 -8.12 -7.78 -24.56
CA MET A 1 -7.81 -8.27 -23.20
C MET A 1 -6.58 -7.52 -22.73
N PRO A 2 -6.59 -6.85 -21.57
CA PRO A 2 -5.42 -6.13 -21.09
C PRO A 2 -4.22 -7.08 -20.92
N PRO A 3 -2.97 -6.61 -21.13
CA PRO A 3 -1.80 -7.44 -20.91
C PRO A 3 -1.71 -7.89 -19.45
N HIS A 4 -1.26 -9.11 -19.23
CA HIS A 4 -0.98 -9.63 -17.89
C HIS A 4 0.50 -9.53 -17.59
N VAL A 5 0.83 -9.15 -16.37
CA VAL A 5 2.21 -9.16 -15.85
C VAL A 5 2.26 -10.13 -14.69
N ALA A 6 3.17 -11.10 -14.79
CA ALA A 6 3.51 -11.98 -13.70
C ALA A 6 4.66 -11.36 -12.89
N LEU A 7 4.48 -11.28 -11.58
CA LEU A 7 5.43 -10.75 -10.61
C LEU A 7 5.79 -11.87 -9.65
N ASN A 8 7.08 -12.15 -9.52
CA ASN A 8 7.62 -12.98 -8.45
C ASN A 8 8.45 -12.09 -7.54
N HIS A 9 8.10 -12.07 -6.26
CA HIS A 9 8.86 -11.41 -5.22
C HIS A 9 9.36 -12.47 -4.25
N ALA A 10 10.66 -12.49 -3.98
CA ALA A 10 11.27 -13.35 -2.98
C ALA A 10 12.21 -12.53 -2.09
N THR A 11 12.01 -12.62 -0.78
CA THR A 11 12.91 -12.05 0.22
C THR A 11 13.34 -13.14 1.18
N ARG A 12 14.65 -13.31 1.35
CA ARG A 12 15.25 -14.32 2.23
C ARG A 12 16.19 -13.68 3.24
N TYR A 13 15.95 -13.97 4.51
CA TYR A 13 16.83 -13.66 5.62
C TYR A 13 17.50 -14.94 6.08
N SER A 14 18.82 -14.93 6.20
CA SER A 14 19.61 -16.03 6.73
C SER A 14 20.27 -15.61 8.02
N TYR A 15 20.21 -16.47 9.03
CA TYR A 15 20.78 -16.21 10.35
C TYR A 15 21.93 -17.17 10.61
N GLU A 16 23.03 -16.65 11.14
CA GLU A 16 24.22 -17.46 11.48
C GLU A 16 23.92 -18.57 12.50
N ARG A 17 22.96 -18.33 13.40
CA ARG A 17 22.50 -19.27 14.42
C ARG A 17 20.98 -19.33 14.45
N ALA A 18 20.43 -20.43 14.98
CA ALA A 18 18.99 -20.54 15.19
C ALA A 18 18.52 -19.43 16.16
N ILE A 19 17.51 -18.65 15.78
CA ILE A 19 16.94 -17.56 16.57
C ILE A 19 15.45 -17.74 16.80
N THR A 20 14.90 -17.15 17.86
CA THR A 20 13.45 -17.01 18.01
C THR A 20 13.00 -15.77 17.25
N LEU A 21 12.07 -15.94 16.31
CA LEU A 21 11.44 -14.81 15.63
C LEU A 21 10.18 -14.39 16.39
N GLY A 22 10.06 -13.09 16.63
CA GLY A 22 8.79 -12.49 17.04
C GLY A 22 7.75 -12.57 15.92
N PRO A 23 6.47 -12.22 16.20
CA PRO A 23 5.42 -12.19 15.19
C PRO A 23 5.78 -11.29 14.00
N GLN A 24 5.73 -11.86 12.80
CA GLN A 24 6.00 -11.13 11.55
C GLN A 24 4.68 -10.62 10.94
N THR A 25 4.75 -9.48 10.27
CA THR A 25 3.61 -8.90 9.53
C THR A 25 4.05 -8.65 8.09
N ILE A 26 3.39 -9.32 7.14
CA ILE A 26 3.70 -9.24 5.71
C ILE A 26 2.56 -8.47 5.02
N ARG A 27 2.91 -7.41 4.29
CA ARG A 27 2.00 -6.48 3.59
C ARG A 27 2.18 -6.51 2.07
N LEU A 28 2.35 -7.71 1.52
CA LEU A 28 2.66 -7.92 0.10
C LEU A 28 1.46 -8.35 -0.73
N ARG A 29 0.26 -8.36 -0.15
CA ARG A 29 -0.99 -8.53 -0.89
C ARG A 29 -1.57 -7.17 -1.25
N PRO A 30 -1.84 -6.90 -2.55
CA PRO A 30 -2.49 -5.67 -2.96
C PRO A 30 -3.82 -5.44 -2.22
N ALA A 31 -4.15 -4.18 -1.97
CA ALA A 31 -5.40 -3.82 -1.31
C ALA A 31 -6.61 -4.27 -2.17
N PRO A 32 -7.72 -4.70 -1.54
CA PRO A 32 -8.92 -5.13 -2.29
C PRO A 32 -9.50 -4.06 -3.22
N HIS A 33 -9.30 -2.78 -2.88
CA HIS A 33 -9.78 -1.62 -3.63
C HIS A 33 -8.73 -1.09 -4.63
N ALA A 34 -7.63 -1.82 -4.86
CA ALA A 34 -6.65 -1.45 -5.87
C ALA A 34 -7.32 -1.47 -7.26
N ARG A 35 -7.11 -0.40 -8.04
CA ARG A 35 -7.68 -0.30 -9.40
C ARG A 35 -7.09 -1.33 -10.37
N THR A 36 -5.89 -1.83 -10.10
CA THR A 36 -5.25 -2.88 -10.90
C THR A 36 -5.80 -4.25 -10.49
N PRO A 37 -6.52 -4.96 -11.37
CA PRO A 37 -7.09 -6.26 -11.05
C PRO A 37 -5.99 -7.31 -10.82
N ILE A 38 -6.11 -8.03 -9.70
CA ILE A 38 -5.23 -9.14 -9.34
C ILE A 38 -5.90 -10.44 -9.77
N VAL A 39 -5.35 -11.08 -10.80
CA VAL A 39 -5.89 -12.30 -11.41
C VAL A 39 -5.58 -13.52 -10.55
N SER A 40 -4.37 -13.59 -10.03
CA SER A 40 -3.95 -14.64 -9.10
C SER A 40 -2.93 -14.12 -8.10
N TYR A 41 -2.92 -14.69 -6.91
CA TYR A 41 -2.01 -14.35 -5.82
C TYR A 41 -1.70 -15.60 -5.00
N ALA A 42 -0.44 -15.84 -4.70
CA ALA A 42 0.02 -16.86 -3.78
C ALA A 42 1.07 -16.27 -2.83
N LEU A 43 1.00 -16.69 -1.56
CA LEU A 43 1.99 -16.36 -0.53
C LEU A 43 2.56 -17.66 0.01
N SER A 44 3.87 -17.80 -0.09
CA SER A 44 4.64 -18.90 0.49
C SER A 44 5.58 -18.34 1.54
N ILE A 45 5.67 -19.03 2.68
CA ILE A 45 6.51 -18.65 3.80
C ILE A 45 7.31 -19.86 4.27
N GLU A 46 8.60 -19.64 4.53
CA GLU A 46 9.49 -20.65 5.09
C GLU A 46 10.25 -20.10 6.31
N PRO A 47 10.62 -20.96 7.28
CA PRO A 47 10.40 -22.40 7.33
C PRO A 47 8.99 -22.84 7.77
N ARG A 48 8.70 -24.14 7.65
CA ARG A 48 7.53 -24.78 8.27
C ARG A 48 7.97 -25.59 9.51
N PRO A 49 7.10 -25.81 10.51
CA PRO A 49 5.75 -25.27 10.64
C PRO A 49 5.75 -23.80 11.08
N HIS A 50 4.76 -23.04 10.61
CA HIS A 50 4.44 -21.71 11.11
C HIS A 50 2.92 -21.55 11.14
N PHE A 51 2.43 -20.62 11.96
CA PHE A 51 1.04 -20.21 11.96
C PHE A 51 0.89 -19.00 11.06
N LEU A 52 -0.06 -19.06 10.12
CA LEU A 52 -0.44 -17.94 9.26
C LEU A 52 -1.88 -17.53 9.58
N LYS A 53 -2.08 -16.24 9.86
CA LYS A 53 -3.41 -15.63 10.02
C LYS A 53 -3.51 -14.40 9.14
N TRP A 54 -4.57 -14.34 8.34
CA TRP A 54 -4.92 -13.16 7.55
C TRP A 54 -5.84 -12.25 8.35
N MET A 55 -5.58 -10.95 8.30
CA MET A 55 -6.39 -9.91 8.94
C MET A 55 -6.47 -8.69 8.03
N GLN A 56 -7.38 -7.76 8.33
CA GLN A 56 -7.42 -6.45 7.70
C GLN A 56 -7.11 -5.36 8.73
N ASP A 57 -6.39 -4.32 8.30
CA ASP A 57 -6.20 -3.11 9.11
C ASP A 57 -7.38 -2.14 8.92
N PRO A 58 -7.45 -1.04 9.71
CA PRO A 58 -8.52 -0.05 9.58
C PRO A 58 -8.61 0.62 8.21
N GLN A 59 -7.53 0.58 7.42
CA GLN A 59 -7.47 1.11 6.06
C GLN A 59 -7.86 0.05 5.01
N GLY A 60 -8.25 -1.16 5.43
CA GLY A 60 -8.67 -2.25 4.54
C GLY A 60 -7.51 -3.00 3.87
N ASN A 61 -6.26 -2.78 4.29
CA ASN A 61 -5.13 -3.52 3.74
C ASN A 61 -5.11 -4.95 4.30
N GLN A 62 -4.73 -5.92 3.47
CA GLN A 62 -4.59 -7.31 3.91
C GLN A 62 -3.22 -7.56 4.56
N LEU A 63 -3.25 -8.05 5.79
CA LEU A 63 -2.07 -8.35 6.59
C LEU A 63 -1.94 -9.86 6.79
N ALA A 64 -0.82 -10.44 6.38
CA ALA A 64 -0.44 -11.79 6.76
C ALA A 64 0.39 -11.74 8.05
N ARG A 65 -0.16 -12.29 9.14
CA ARG A 65 0.52 -12.45 10.43
C ARG A 65 1.11 -13.83 10.52
N VAL A 66 2.41 -13.90 10.73
CA VAL A 66 3.16 -15.16 10.80
C VAL A 66 3.80 -15.32 12.16
N LEU A 67 3.61 -16.48 12.78
CA LEU A 67 4.26 -16.85 14.03
C LEU A 67 4.97 -18.19 13.87
N PHE A 68 6.19 -18.27 14.36
CA PHE A 68 6.99 -19.48 14.36
C PHE A 68 7.00 -20.09 15.77
N PRO A 69 6.61 -21.38 15.93
CA PRO A 69 6.58 -22.01 17.25
C PRO A 69 7.99 -22.34 17.78
N GLY A 70 8.99 -22.41 16.90
CA GLY A 70 10.35 -22.79 17.23
C GLY A 70 11.38 -21.78 16.74
N ARG A 71 12.65 -22.06 17.06
CA ARG A 71 13.77 -21.29 16.54
C ARG A 71 13.97 -21.59 15.06
N VAL A 72 14.37 -20.59 14.29
CA VAL A 72 14.61 -20.71 12.84
C VAL A 72 16.02 -20.23 12.49
N THR A 73 16.57 -20.77 11.41
CA THR A 73 17.86 -20.35 10.84
C THR A 73 17.71 -19.48 9.61
N HIS A 74 16.50 -19.37 9.08
CA HIS A 74 16.16 -18.48 7.98
C HIS A 74 14.70 -18.04 8.10
N PHE A 75 14.34 -17.03 7.31
CA PHE A 75 12.96 -16.60 7.09
C PHE A 75 12.83 -16.20 5.63
N GLU A 76 11.91 -16.82 4.92
CA GLU A 76 11.68 -16.57 3.50
C GLU A 76 10.22 -16.22 3.25
N VAL A 77 10.01 -15.20 2.41
CA VAL A 77 8.70 -14.75 1.97
C VAL A 77 8.72 -14.69 0.46
N THR A 78 7.86 -15.49 -0.17
CA THR A 78 7.71 -15.54 -1.61
C THR A 78 6.28 -15.22 -1.99
N VAL A 79 6.10 -14.29 -2.93
CA VAL A 79 4.82 -13.89 -3.50
C VAL A 79 4.85 -14.08 -5.00
N ASP A 80 3.89 -14.86 -5.50
CA ASP A 80 3.59 -14.97 -6.92
C ASP A 80 2.28 -14.25 -7.19
N LEU A 81 2.29 -13.32 -8.14
CA LEU A 81 1.18 -12.43 -8.44
C LEU A 81 1.02 -12.30 -9.96
N VAL A 82 -0.21 -12.42 -10.46
CA VAL A 82 -0.54 -12.02 -11.85
C VAL A 82 -1.47 -10.81 -11.79
N ALA A 83 -1.02 -9.69 -12.35
CA ALA A 83 -1.77 -8.45 -12.42
C ALA A 83 -2.24 -8.19 -13.87
N GLY A 84 -3.50 -7.78 -14.02
CA GLY A 84 -4.03 -7.28 -15.29
C GLY A 84 -3.71 -5.81 -15.45
N MET A 85 -2.86 -5.48 -16.42
CA MET A 85 -2.46 -4.10 -16.72
C MET A 85 -3.49 -3.46 -17.65
N ALA A 86 -4.65 -3.10 -17.10
CA ALA A 86 -5.63 -2.29 -17.80
C ALA A 86 -5.22 -0.81 -17.76
N THR A 87 -5.35 -0.11 -18.89
CA THR A 87 -5.25 1.35 -18.91
C THR A 87 -6.40 1.94 -18.10
N ILE A 88 -6.08 2.75 -17.10
CA ILE A 88 -7.06 3.43 -16.24
C ILE A 88 -7.00 4.91 -16.56
N ASN A 89 -8.15 5.53 -16.87
CA ASN A 89 -8.23 6.98 -16.96
C ASN A 89 -8.26 7.57 -15.54
N PRO A 90 -7.23 8.32 -15.10
CA PRO A 90 -7.22 8.90 -13.76
C PRO A 90 -8.26 10.02 -13.60
N PHE A 91 -8.82 10.54 -14.70
CA PHE A 91 -9.81 11.62 -14.74
C PHE A 91 -11.24 11.12 -14.98
N ASP A 92 -11.48 9.80 -14.91
CA ASP A 92 -12.82 9.22 -15.06
C ASP A 92 -13.60 9.31 -13.73
N PHE A 93 -13.94 10.53 -13.34
CA PHE A 93 -14.78 10.84 -12.19
C PHE A 93 -15.58 12.11 -12.46
N PHE A 94 -16.70 12.27 -11.76
CA PHE A 94 -17.46 13.51 -11.77
C PHE A 94 -16.93 14.45 -10.68
N LEU A 95 -16.86 15.74 -10.99
CA LEU A 95 -16.68 16.77 -9.98
C LEU A 95 -18.03 17.01 -9.30
N GLU A 96 -18.00 17.20 -7.99
CA GLU A 96 -19.14 17.80 -7.28
C GLU A 96 -19.26 19.27 -7.71
N PRO A 97 -20.48 19.84 -7.79
CA PRO A 97 -20.69 21.21 -8.26
C PRO A 97 -19.85 22.25 -7.51
N GLU A 98 -19.63 22.05 -6.20
CA GLU A 98 -18.83 22.97 -5.39
C GLU A 98 -17.33 22.93 -5.72
N ALA A 99 -16.85 21.85 -6.36
CA ALA A 99 -15.45 21.63 -6.67
C ALA A 99 -15.08 21.93 -8.15
N GLU A 100 -16.01 22.49 -8.94
CA GLU A 100 -15.75 22.89 -10.34
C GLU A 100 -14.77 24.05 -10.46
N THR A 101 -14.71 24.91 -9.44
CA THR A 101 -13.81 26.08 -9.41
C THR A 101 -12.95 26.05 -8.15
N TRP A 102 -11.69 26.44 -8.30
CA TRP A 102 -10.75 26.51 -7.19
C TRP A 102 -10.62 27.96 -6.70
N PRO A 103 -10.58 28.21 -5.37
CA PRO A 103 -10.65 27.26 -4.26
C PRO A 103 -12.08 26.87 -3.86
N PHE A 104 -12.25 25.64 -3.34
CA PHE A 104 -13.51 25.14 -2.79
C PHE A 104 -13.36 24.64 -1.35
N SER A 105 -14.48 24.35 -0.68
CA SER A 105 -14.54 23.77 0.66
C SER A 105 -15.32 22.47 0.67
N TYR A 106 -14.97 21.54 1.56
CA TYR A 106 -15.72 20.29 1.74
C TYR A 106 -16.96 20.53 2.61
N ASP A 107 -18.01 19.71 2.42
CA ASP A 107 -19.11 19.60 3.38
C ASP A 107 -18.57 19.30 4.79
N PRO A 108 -19.17 19.82 5.88
CA PRO A 108 -18.65 19.64 7.25
C PRO A 108 -18.42 18.17 7.66
N VAL A 109 -19.25 17.24 7.21
CA VAL A 109 -19.08 15.81 7.52
C VAL A 109 -17.86 15.27 6.80
N LEU A 110 -17.76 15.52 5.50
CA LEU A 110 -16.63 15.06 4.69
C LEU A 110 -15.31 15.74 5.11
N GLU A 111 -15.36 17.01 5.51
CA GLU A 111 -14.21 17.72 6.07
C GLU A 111 -13.65 17.01 7.30
N GLN A 112 -14.54 16.55 8.20
CA GLN A 112 -14.15 15.81 9.40
C GLN A 112 -13.54 14.44 9.04
N GLU A 113 -14.14 13.71 8.10
CA GLU A 113 -13.64 12.41 7.64
C GLU A 113 -12.27 12.53 6.95
N LEU A 114 -12.06 13.61 6.19
CA LEU A 114 -10.81 13.87 5.48
C LEU A 114 -9.73 14.54 6.34
N ALA A 115 -10.06 14.99 7.56
CA ALA A 115 -9.14 15.72 8.42
C ALA A 115 -7.77 15.02 8.63
N PRO A 116 -7.67 13.68 8.78
CA PRO A 116 -6.37 13.01 8.88
C PRO A 116 -5.49 13.16 7.62
N PHE A 117 -6.11 13.22 6.44
CA PHE A 117 -5.44 13.31 5.14
C PHE A 117 -5.09 14.75 4.74
N ARG A 118 -5.64 15.75 5.43
CA ARG A 118 -5.37 17.17 5.20
C ARG A 118 -4.28 17.76 6.10
N ARG A 119 -3.66 16.93 6.95
CA ARG A 119 -2.51 17.35 7.77
C ARG A 119 -1.30 17.57 6.88
N THR A 120 -0.82 18.80 6.84
CA THR A 120 0.39 19.19 6.09
C THR A 120 1.54 19.46 7.05
N GLU A 121 2.75 19.14 6.62
CA GLU A 121 3.96 19.61 7.30
C GLU A 121 4.33 21.01 6.80
N PRO A 122 4.97 21.85 7.63
CA PRO A 122 5.50 23.13 7.17
C PRO A 122 6.45 22.92 5.98
N ALA A 123 6.28 23.73 4.94
CA ALA A 123 7.16 23.66 3.78
C ALA A 123 8.61 23.91 4.20
N GLY A 124 9.51 22.96 3.90
CA GLY A 124 10.95 23.13 4.13
C GLY A 124 11.58 24.15 3.17
N PRO A 125 12.86 24.55 3.37
CA PRO A 125 13.49 25.63 2.62
C PRO A 125 13.47 25.43 1.09
N LEU A 126 13.67 24.20 0.61
CA LEU A 126 13.65 23.91 -0.82
C LEU A 126 12.25 24.04 -1.43
N LEU A 127 11.21 23.62 -0.71
CA LEU A 127 9.83 23.75 -1.18
C LEU A 127 9.41 25.23 -1.14
N GLN A 128 9.79 25.99 -0.12
CA GLN A 128 9.53 27.43 -0.08
C GLN A 128 10.19 28.16 -1.24
N ALA A 129 11.46 27.84 -1.56
CA ALA A 129 12.16 28.42 -2.69
C ALA A 129 11.45 28.08 -4.02
N LEU A 130 11.00 26.85 -4.20
CA LEU A 130 10.20 26.45 -5.36
C LEU A 130 8.88 27.25 -5.46
N LEU A 131 8.14 27.36 -4.36
CA LEU A 131 6.88 28.10 -4.31
C LEU A 131 7.05 29.60 -4.59
N ALA A 132 8.19 30.18 -4.22
CA ALA A 132 8.53 31.57 -4.52
C ALA A 132 8.88 31.80 -6.01
N ALA A 133 9.34 30.76 -6.72
CA ALA A 133 9.69 30.84 -8.13
C ALA A 133 8.47 30.73 -9.07
N ILE A 134 7.33 30.24 -8.59
CA ILE A 134 6.10 30.09 -9.37
C ILE A 134 5.37 31.44 -9.42
N SER A 135 5.17 31.98 -10.64
CA SER A 135 4.36 33.19 -10.84
C SER A 135 2.91 32.94 -10.41
N ARG A 136 2.32 33.89 -9.69
CA ARG A 136 0.92 33.86 -9.23
C ARG A 136 0.01 34.78 -10.02
N GLN A 137 0.51 35.30 -11.15
CA GLN A 137 -0.30 36.05 -12.11
C GLN A 137 -0.96 35.05 -13.05
N GLU A 138 -2.27 35.18 -13.24
CA GLU A 138 -3.07 34.43 -14.21
C GLU A 138 -2.59 34.63 -15.65
#